data_AF-A0A0U4DDI6-F1
#
_entry.id   AF-A0A0U4DDI6-F1
#
_cell.length_a   1.000
_cell.length_b   1.000
_cell.length_c   1.000
_cell.angle_alpha   90.00
_cell.angle_beta   90.00
_cell.angle_gamma   90.00
#
_symmetry.space_group_name_H-M   'P 1'
#
loop_
_entity.id
_entity.type
_entity.pdbx_description
1 polymer ?
#
loop_
_entity_poly.entity_id
_entity_poly.type
_entity_poly.pdbx_seq_one_letter_code
_entity_poly.pdbx_strand_id
1 'polypeptide(L)'
;SAAIGRLRAYFNDELFVMQQRRLIPTPRAEALAPAVREALLHIQLSVIAWDPLVPAESDRRFRIVLSDFMTLVFFEKVVKRVAREAPGVSFELLHVNDDPDERLRSGDLDFLILPDQFMSATHPSAKLFEDKLVCVGCPNNQQLRGKLSLERFMSLGHVAAMFGRTLKPSIEQWLLLEHGFKRRIEIVVPGFNSIPMLLQGTNRIATLP
;
A
#
# COMPACT_ATOMS: atom_id res chain seq x y z
N SER A 1 -3.24 21.07 29.37
CA SER A 1 -1.78 20.86 29.42
C SER A 1 -1.07 22.18 29.15
N ALA A 2 -0.07 22.54 29.97
CA ALA A 2 0.66 23.81 29.83
C ALA A 2 1.48 23.91 28.53
N ALA A 3 1.99 22.79 28.02
CA ALA A 3 2.72 22.76 26.76
C ALA A 3 1.82 23.09 25.57
N ILE A 4 0.62 22.49 25.52
CA ILE A 4 -0.38 22.81 24.48
C ILE A 4 -0.82 24.27 24.59
N GLY A 5 -0.99 24.80 25.80
CA GLY A 5 -1.31 26.22 26.00
C GLY A 5 -0.28 27.17 25.37
N ARG A 6 1.02 26.87 25.51
CA ARG A 6 2.08 27.65 24.85
C ARG A 6 2.04 27.54 23.33
N LEU A 7 1.80 26.34 22.79
CA LEU A 7 1.66 26.14 21.35
C LEU A 7 0.46 26.91 20.80
N ARG A 8 -0.68 26.91 21.51
CA ARG A 8 -1.86 27.69 21.13
C ARG A 8 -1.58 29.17 21.07
N ALA A 9 -0.90 29.71 22.09
CA ALA A 9 -0.50 31.10 22.13
C ALA A 9 0.48 31.47 21.00
N TYR A 10 1.48 30.62 20.73
CA TYR A 10 2.47 30.85 19.67
C TYR A 10 1.85 30.83 18.28
N PHE A 11 1.04 29.82 17.98
CA PHE A 11 0.38 29.71 16.69
C PHE A 11 -0.85 30.62 16.58
N ASN A 12 -1.38 31.15 17.68
CA ASN A 12 -2.66 31.84 17.71
C ASN A 12 -3.79 30.98 17.11
N ASP A 13 -3.86 29.71 17.54
CA ASP A 13 -4.82 28.70 17.08
C ASP A 13 -5.09 27.71 18.21
N GLU A 14 -6.32 27.22 18.37
CA GLU A 14 -6.65 26.27 19.44
C GLU A 14 -6.00 24.90 19.26
N LEU A 15 -5.53 24.58 18.05
CA LEU A 15 -4.93 23.32 17.58
C LEU A 15 -5.83 22.10 17.68
N PHE A 16 -6.64 22.00 18.73
CA PHE A 16 -7.60 20.93 18.96
C PHE A 16 -8.86 21.51 19.61
N VAL A 17 -10.01 21.12 19.09
CA VAL A 17 -11.34 21.51 19.57
C VAL A 17 -12.12 20.29 20.03
N MET A 18 -13.01 20.47 21.00
CA MET A 18 -13.85 19.39 21.51
C MET A 18 -15.12 19.28 20.66
N GLN A 19 -15.33 18.15 19.98
CA GLN A 19 -16.57 17.84 19.25
C GLN A 19 -17.06 16.45 19.65
N GLN A 20 -18.33 16.33 20.07
CA GLN A 20 -18.93 15.06 20.49
C GLN A 20 -18.07 14.25 21.49
N ARG A 21 -17.47 14.95 22.47
CA ARG A 21 -16.54 14.38 23.48
C ARG A 21 -15.23 13.81 22.91
N ARG A 22 -14.87 14.16 21.67
CA ARG A 22 -13.58 13.84 21.05
C ARG A 22 -12.78 15.13 20.84
N LEU A 23 -11.48 15.05 21.06
CA LEU A 23 -10.54 16.09 20.67
C LEU A 23 -10.28 15.93 19.16
N ILE A 24 -10.62 16.94 18.36
CA ILE A 24 -10.42 16.94 16.91
C ILE A 24 -9.42 18.05 16.57
N PRO A 25 -8.40 17.77 15.74
CA PRO A 25 -7.46 18.80 15.31
C PRO A 25 -8.16 19.90 14.51
N THR A 26 -7.67 21.14 14.62
CA THR A 26 -8.06 22.24 13.72
C THR A 26 -7.40 22.04 12.36
N PRO A 27 -7.89 22.69 11.28
CA PRO A 27 -7.22 22.65 9.98
C PRO A 27 -5.74 23.07 10.05
N ARG A 28 -5.39 23.99 10.96
CA ARG A 28 -4.01 24.38 11.18
C ARG A 28 -3.18 23.27 11.81
N ALA A 29 -3.72 22.57 12.81
CA ALA A 29 -3.02 21.43 13.42
C ALA A 29 -2.84 20.28 12.42
N GLU A 30 -3.84 20.00 11.59
CA GLU A 30 -3.73 19.02 10.50
C GLU A 30 -2.62 19.41 9.51
N ALA A 31 -2.56 20.68 9.11
CA ALA A 31 -1.52 21.17 8.19
C ALA A 31 -0.11 21.13 8.80
N LEU A 32 0.03 21.32 10.12
CA LEU A 32 1.32 21.27 10.82
C LEU A 32 1.81 19.83 11.07
N ALA A 33 0.91 18.86 11.21
CA ALA A 33 1.25 17.52 11.65
C ALA A 33 2.34 16.81 10.82
N PRO A 34 2.35 16.87 9.46
CA PRO A 34 3.39 16.24 8.66
C PRO A 34 4.80 16.77 8.95
N ALA A 35 4.96 18.10 8.97
CA ALA A 35 6.26 18.74 9.20
C ALA A 35 6.79 18.50 10.62
N VAL A 36 5.90 18.51 11.63
CA VAL A 36 6.27 18.20 13.01
C VAL A 36 6.72 16.75 13.15
N ARG A 37 6.02 15.82 12.49
CA ARG A 37 6.37 14.39 12.50
C ARG A 37 7.72 14.14 11.84
N GLU A 38 7.95 14.73 10.67
CA GLU A 38 9.23 14.67 9.95
C GLU A 38 10.39 15.16 10.83
N ALA A 39 10.23 16.31 11.48
CA ALA A 39 11.25 16.85 12.40
C ALA A 39 11.52 15.93 13.60
N LEU A 40 10.48 15.37 14.21
CA LEU A 40 10.62 14.43 15.33
C LEU A 40 11.31 13.14 14.91
N LEU A 41 11.03 12.62 13.72
CA LEU A 41 11.71 11.44 13.18
C LEU A 41 13.20 11.70 12.95
N HIS A 42 13.56 12.85 12.40
CA HIS A 42 14.95 13.24 12.26
C HIS A 42 15.67 13.32 13.61
N ILE A 43 15.04 13.89 14.63
CA ILE A 43 15.60 13.91 15.99
C ILE A 43 15.74 12.48 16.52
N GLN A 44 14.73 11.64 16.35
CA GLN A 44 14.75 10.27 16.85
C GLN A 44 15.87 9.44 16.20
N LEU A 45 16.03 9.53 14.88
CA LEU A 45 17.03 8.76 14.14
C LEU A 45 18.45 9.31 14.29
N SER A 46 18.63 10.62 14.41
CA SER A 46 19.96 11.25 14.41
C SER A 46 20.49 11.56 15.81
N VAL A 47 19.62 11.72 16.81
CA VAL A 47 19.99 12.17 18.15
C VAL A 47 19.69 11.11 19.21
N ILE A 48 18.55 10.41 19.12
CA ILE A 48 18.09 9.48 20.15
C ILE A 48 18.53 8.04 19.89
N ALA A 49 18.57 7.60 18.63
CA ALA A 49 18.87 6.23 18.23
C ALA A 49 20.35 5.83 18.37
N TRP A 50 20.93 6.06 19.56
CA TRP A 50 22.28 5.61 19.91
C TRP A 50 22.31 4.19 20.48
N ASP A 51 21.21 3.75 21.11
CA ASP A 51 21.13 2.39 21.63
C ASP A 51 20.78 1.39 20.52
N PRO A 52 21.41 0.19 20.50
CA PRO A 52 21.07 -0.87 19.56
C PRO A 52 19.60 -1.26 19.70
N LEU A 53 18.90 -1.42 18.58
CA LEU A 53 17.56 -1.98 18.59
C LEU A 53 17.60 -3.42 19.13
N VAL A 54 16.90 -3.68 20.24
CA VAL A 54 16.63 -5.02 20.75
C VAL A 54 15.23 -5.43 20.28
N PRO A 55 15.09 -6.28 19.24
CA PRO A 55 13.79 -6.56 18.63
C PRO A 55 12.78 -7.12 19.65
N ALA A 56 13.23 -7.98 20.56
CA ALA A 56 12.40 -8.61 21.58
C ALA A 56 11.74 -7.62 22.56
N GLU A 57 12.31 -6.43 22.73
CA GLU A 57 11.83 -5.38 23.65
C GLU A 57 11.01 -4.30 22.92
N SER A 58 10.92 -4.38 21.59
CA SER A 58 10.22 -3.37 20.80
C SER A 58 8.70 -3.54 20.88
N ASP A 59 8.00 -2.43 21.14
CA ASP A 59 6.54 -2.28 21.05
C ASP A 59 6.11 -1.45 19.83
N ARG A 60 7.02 -1.22 18.88
CA ARG A 60 6.80 -0.34 17.75
C ARG A 60 5.65 -0.86 16.87
N ARG A 61 4.85 0.08 16.39
CA ARG A 61 3.83 -0.16 15.36
C ARG A 61 4.35 0.30 14.00
N PHE A 62 4.45 -0.63 13.05
CA PHE A 62 4.83 -0.33 11.67
C PHE A 62 3.61 -0.18 10.76
N ARG A 63 3.57 0.89 9.98
CA ARG A 63 2.51 1.18 9.01
C ARG A 63 3.04 0.96 7.60
N ILE A 64 2.44 0.02 6.88
CA ILE A 64 2.99 -0.52 5.64
C ILE A 64 1.92 -0.47 4.57
N VAL A 65 2.25 0.12 3.42
CA VAL A 65 1.40 0.03 2.22
C VAL A 65 1.88 -1.11 1.35
N LEU A 66 0.98 -2.01 1.00
CA LEU A 66 1.22 -3.16 0.14
C LEU A 66 -0.10 -3.66 -0.50
N SER A 67 0.00 -4.46 -1.56
CA SER A 67 -1.18 -5.14 -2.11
C SER A 67 -1.58 -6.34 -1.25
N ASP A 68 -2.82 -6.78 -1.41
CA ASP A 68 -3.32 -8.01 -0.78
C ASP A 68 -2.55 -9.25 -1.25
N PHE A 69 -2.14 -9.28 -2.52
CA PHE A 69 -1.20 -10.28 -3.05
C PHE A 69 0.11 -10.30 -2.24
N MET A 70 0.77 -9.16 -2.07
CA MET A 70 2.02 -9.06 -1.29
C MET A 70 1.84 -9.44 0.18
N THR A 71 0.64 -9.24 0.72
CA THR A 71 0.29 -9.69 2.07
C THR A 71 0.38 -11.22 2.17
N LEU A 72 -0.16 -11.93 1.17
CA LEU A 72 -0.20 -13.39 1.13
C LEU A 72 1.16 -14.01 0.80
N VAL A 73 1.88 -13.50 -0.21
CA VAL A 73 3.09 -14.18 -0.73
C VAL A 73 4.37 -13.84 0.04
N PHE A 74 4.40 -12.65 0.65
CA PHE A 74 5.59 -12.11 1.31
C PHE A 74 5.34 -11.82 2.78
N PHE A 75 4.34 -10.98 3.10
CA PHE A 75 4.19 -10.43 4.44
C PHE A 75 3.81 -11.48 5.49
N GLU A 76 3.11 -12.53 5.10
CA GLU A 76 2.84 -13.71 5.96
C GLU A 76 4.13 -14.27 6.60
N LYS A 77 5.23 -14.34 5.84
CA LYS A 77 6.53 -14.82 6.32
C LYS A 77 7.16 -13.83 7.30
N VAL A 78 6.98 -12.53 7.07
CA VAL A 78 7.42 -11.45 7.97
C VAL A 78 6.72 -11.57 9.31
N VAL A 79 5.38 -11.71 9.31
CA VAL A 79 4.57 -11.86 10.52
C VAL A 79 5.01 -13.08 11.32
N LYS A 80 5.19 -14.24 10.67
CA LYS A 80 5.66 -15.47 11.34
C LYS A 80 7.04 -15.33 11.99
N ARG A 81 7.94 -14.55 11.37
CA ARG A 81 9.26 -14.30 11.92
C ARG A 81 9.20 -13.33 13.09
N VAL A 82 8.51 -12.20 12.92
CA VAL A 82 8.39 -11.15 13.93
C VAL A 82 7.66 -11.65 15.18
N ALA A 83 6.65 -12.50 15.04
CA ALA A 83 5.98 -13.12 16.18
C ALA A 83 6.93 -13.89 17.12
N ARG A 84 8.08 -14.36 16.61
CA ARG A 84 9.11 -15.06 17.39
C ARG A 84 10.21 -14.11 17.89
N GLU A 85 10.64 -13.17 17.06
CA GLU A 85 11.81 -12.32 17.33
C GLU A 85 11.47 -11.00 18.04
N ALA A 86 10.24 -10.50 17.88
CA ALA A 86 9.78 -9.21 18.38
C ALA A 86 8.26 -9.23 18.68
N PRO A 87 7.81 -9.98 19.70
CA PRO A 87 6.39 -10.23 19.94
C PRO A 87 5.57 -9.00 20.32
N GLY A 88 6.22 -7.92 20.78
CA GLY A 88 5.56 -6.63 21.08
C GLY A 88 5.28 -5.77 19.85
N VAL A 89 5.90 -6.08 18.70
CA VAL A 89 5.73 -5.31 17.47
C VAL A 89 4.35 -5.54 16.87
N SER A 90 3.73 -4.46 16.39
CA SER A 90 2.44 -4.51 15.71
C SER A 90 2.53 -3.94 14.29
N PHE A 91 1.58 -4.33 13.45
CA PHE A 91 1.52 -3.92 12.04
C PHE A 91 0.16 -3.31 11.70
N GLU A 92 0.17 -2.24 10.92
CA GLU A 92 -0.99 -1.71 10.21
C GLU A 92 -0.74 -1.84 8.72
N LEU A 93 -1.45 -2.78 8.10
CA LEU A 93 -1.39 -3.01 6.66
C LEU A 93 -2.43 -2.16 5.97
N LEU A 94 -1.97 -1.31 5.07
CA LEU A 94 -2.77 -0.32 4.37
C LEU A 94 -2.82 -0.64 2.89
N HIS A 95 -3.99 -0.45 2.30
CA HIS A 95 -4.16 -0.56 0.86
C HIS A 95 -3.41 0.57 0.14
N VAL A 96 -2.96 0.26 -1.07
CA VAL A 96 -2.37 1.23 -1.99
C VAL A 96 -3.33 2.39 -2.20
N ASN A 97 -2.88 3.58 -1.83
CA ASN A 97 -3.61 4.84 -1.94
C ASN A 97 -3.01 5.72 -3.06
N ASP A 98 -3.60 6.88 -3.29
CA ASP A 98 -3.21 7.73 -4.43
C ASP A 98 -1.89 8.48 -4.22
N ASP A 99 -1.45 8.67 -2.97
CA ASP A 99 -0.25 9.42 -2.61
C ASP A 99 0.52 8.74 -1.44
N PRO A 100 1.26 7.65 -1.73
CA PRO A 100 2.05 6.95 -0.72
C PRO A 100 3.37 7.66 -0.38
N ASP A 101 3.96 8.40 -1.32
CA ASP A 101 5.27 9.04 -1.17
C ASP A 101 5.25 10.17 -0.13
N GLU A 102 4.26 11.06 -0.16
CA GLU A 102 4.14 12.12 0.86
C GLU A 102 3.93 11.56 2.27
N ARG A 103 3.24 10.42 2.37
CA ARG A 103 3.03 9.73 3.65
C ARG A 103 4.31 9.05 4.15
N LEU A 104 5.15 8.54 3.25
CA LEU A 104 6.47 8.03 3.59
C LEU A 104 7.40 9.17 4.04
N ARG A 105 7.43 10.29 3.29
CA ARG A 105 8.22 11.48 3.60
C ARG A 105 7.86 12.09 4.96
N SER A 106 6.56 12.23 5.23
CA SER A 106 6.09 12.75 6.52
C SER A 106 6.24 11.75 7.68
N GLY A 107 6.55 10.48 7.40
CA GLY A 107 6.65 9.42 8.41
C GLY A 107 5.31 8.89 8.91
N ASP A 108 4.23 9.18 8.18
CA ASP A 108 2.93 8.55 8.41
C ASP A 108 2.94 7.08 7.97
N LEU A 109 3.82 6.72 7.02
CA LEU A 109 4.15 5.35 6.62
C LEU A 109 5.61 5.04 6.95
N ASP A 110 5.88 3.80 7.35
CA ASP A 110 7.23 3.29 7.56
C ASP A 110 7.79 2.60 6.30
N PHE A 111 6.94 1.86 5.59
CA PHE A 111 7.35 1.11 4.39
C PHE A 111 6.30 1.15 3.28
N LEU A 112 6.80 1.15 2.04
CA LEU A 112 6.04 0.99 0.81
C LEU A 112 6.55 -0.25 0.07
N ILE A 113 5.65 -1.18 -0.24
CA ILE A 113 5.97 -2.40 -0.99
C ILE A 113 5.13 -2.41 -2.27
N LEU A 114 5.74 -1.98 -3.37
CA LEU A 114 5.13 -1.87 -4.69
C LEU A 114 6.09 -2.40 -5.78
N PRO A 115 5.58 -2.71 -6.99
CA PRO A 115 6.41 -2.88 -8.17
C PRO A 115 7.34 -1.68 -8.41
N ASP A 116 8.55 -1.94 -8.89
CA ASP A 116 9.58 -0.92 -9.13
C ASP A 116 9.09 0.25 -9.99
N GLN A 117 8.20 0.01 -10.95
CA GLN A 117 7.66 1.04 -11.85
C GLN A 117 6.77 2.07 -11.13
N PHE A 118 6.30 1.76 -9.92
CA PHE A 118 5.48 2.66 -9.11
C PHE A 118 6.26 3.29 -7.95
N MET A 119 7.56 3.01 -7.84
CA MET A 119 8.41 3.55 -6.77
C MET A 119 8.99 4.91 -7.17
N SER A 120 9.00 5.87 -6.24
CA SER A 120 9.69 7.13 -6.42
C SER A 120 11.21 6.97 -6.32
N ALA A 121 11.96 7.75 -7.10
CA ALA A 121 13.41 7.87 -7.00
C ALA A 121 13.88 8.69 -5.79
N THR A 122 12.97 9.34 -5.06
CA THR A 122 13.29 10.20 -3.90
C THR A 122 13.57 9.42 -2.62
N HIS A 123 13.21 8.13 -2.57
CA HIS A 123 13.35 7.29 -1.39
C HIS A 123 14.30 6.12 -1.65
N PRO A 124 15.08 5.70 -0.65
CA PRO A 124 15.84 4.46 -0.76
C PRO A 124 14.89 3.28 -0.93
N SER A 125 15.26 2.36 -1.82
CA SER A 125 14.49 1.14 -2.09
C SER A 125 15.40 -0.07 -2.10
N ALA A 126 14.81 -1.24 -1.84
CA ALA A 126 15.50 -2.52 -1.88
C ALA A 126 14.64 -3.53 -2.63
N LYS A 127 15.24 -4.23 -3.59
CA LYS A 127 14.57 -5.30 -4.33
C LYS A 127 14.26 -6.47 -3.40
N LEU A 128 13.01 -6.89 -3.35
CA LEU A 128 12.57 -8.04 -2.54
C LEU A 128 12.69 -9.35 -3.31
N PHE A 129 12.01 -9.45 -4.45
CA PHE A 129 12.04 -10.60 -5.35
C PHE A 129 11.46 -10.21 -6.72
N GLU A 130 11.54 -11.13 -7.67
CA GLU A 130 10.87 -11.03 -8.97
C GLU A 130 9.68 -11.99 -8.99
N ASP A 131 8.62 -11.60 -9.69
CA ASP A 131 7.46 -12.47 -9.94
C ASP A 131 7.02 -12.41 -11.39
N LYS A 132 6.18 -13.36 -11.80
CA LYS A 132 5.75 -13.52 -13.20
C LYS A 132 4.26 -13.31 -13.35
N LEU A 133 3.91 -12.23 -14.05
CA LEU A 133 2.53 -12.01 -14.47
C LEU A 133 2.01 -13.15 -15.34
N VAL A 134 0.96 -13.82 -14.87
CA VAL A 134 0.30 -14.94 -15.56
C VAL A 134 -1.17 -14.62 -15.84
N CYS A 135 -1.65 -15.05 -17.00
CA CYS A 135 -3.08 -15.03 -17.30
C CYS A 135 -3.77 -16.22 -16.64
N VAL A 136 -4.85 -15.95 -15.90
CA VAL A 136 -5.65 -16.94 -15.20
C VAL A 136 -7.11 -16.87 -15.65
N GLY A 137 -7.82 -17.98 -15.56
CA GLY A 137 -9.25 -18.08 -15.84
C GLY A 137 -9.83 -19.34 -15.24
N CYS A 138 -11.14 -19.55 -15.39
CA CYS A 138 -11.78 -20.76 -14.89
C CYS A 138 -11.23 -22.01 -15.60
N PRO A 139 -10.99 -23.13 -14.89
CA PRO A 139 -10.50 -24.37 -15.52
C PRO A 139 -11.38 -24.91 -16.66
N ASN A 140 -12.69 -24.61 -16.64
CA ASN A 140 -13.63 -25.02 -17.68
C ASN A 140 -13.72 -24.03 -18.86
N ASN A 141 -12.98 -22.91 -18.82
CA ASN A 141 -12.95 -21.92 -19.89
C ASN A 141 -12.25 -22.50 -21.13
N GLN A 142 -13.05 -22.94 -22.10
CA GLN A 142 -12.58 -23.51 -23.36
C GLN A 142 -11.68 -22.56 -24.16
N GLN A 143 -11.80 -21.25 -23.93
CA GLN A 143 -11.06 -20.22 -24.65
C GLN A 143 -9.58 -20.18 -24.23
N LEU A 144 -9.23 -20.80 -23.08
CA LEU A 144 -7.87 -20.90 -22.55
C LEU A 144 -7.18 -22.24 -22.86
N ARG A 145 -7.80 -23.11 -23.66
CA ARG A 145 -7.14 -24.35 -24.09
C ARG A 145 -6.01 -24.02 -25.09
N GLY A 146 -4.80 -24.47 -24.77
CA GLY A 146 -3.62 -24.28 -25.61
C GLY A 146 -2.91 -22.94 -25.38
N LYS A 147 -2.11 -22.50 -26.36
CA LYS A 147 -1.33 -21.26 -26.26
C LYS A 147 -2.25 -20.05 -26.47
N LEU A 148 -2.26 -19.14 -25.50
CA LEU A 148 -3.04 -17.90 -25.58
C LEU A 148 -2.30 -16.87 -26.45
N SER A 149 -2.88 -16.52 -27.59
CA SER A 149 -2.38 -15.41 -28.42
C SER A 149 -2.79 -14.06 -27.83
N LEU A 150 -2.06 -12.99 -28.19
CA LEU A 150 -2.42 -11.63 -27.76
C LEU A 150 -3.81 -11.24 -28.27
N GLU A 151 -4.14 -11.51 -29.53
CA GLU A 151 -5.48 -11.24 -30.09
C GLU A 151 -6.58 -11.93 -29.29
N ARG A 152 -6.38 -13.22 -28.96
CA ARG A 152 -7.33 -13.98 -28.15
C ARG A 152 -7.46 -13.40 -26.74
N PHE A 153 -6.35 -13.08 -26.10
CA PHE A 153 -6.33 -12.41 -24.81
C PHE A 153 -7.11 -11.10 -24.83
N MET A 154 -6.94 -10.28 -25.87
CA MET A 154 -7.64 -9.00 -26.01
C MET A 154 -9.14 -9.14 -26.30
N SER A 155 -9.56 -10.24 -26.95
CA SER A 155 -10.99 -10.50 -27.24
C SER A 155 -11.83 -10.92 -26.03
N LEU A 156 -11.20 -11.43 -24.97
CA LEU A 156 -11.89 -11.95 -23.79
C LEU A 156 -12.31 -10.82 -22.83
N GLY A 157 -13.28 -11.10 -21.97
CA GLY A 157 -13.65 -10.19 -20.88
C GLY A 157 -12.68 -10.31 -19.70
N HIS A 158 -12.22 -9.19 -19.16
CA HIS A 158 -11.21 -9.15 -18.09
C HIS A 158 -11.81 -8.77 -16.74
N VAL A 159 -11.31 -9.41 -15.68
CA VAL A 159 -11.37 -8.91 -14.30
C VAL A 159 -10.04 -8.24 -14.00
N ALA A 160 -10.04 -6.96 -13.64
CA ALA A 160 -8.83 -6.18 -13.42
C ALA A 160 -8.77 -5.61 -11.99
N ALA A 161 -7.61 -5.71 -11.35
CA ALA A 161 -7.33 -5.02 -10.09
C ALA A 161 -6.96 -3.56 -10.36
N MET A 162 -7.59 -2.63 -9.65
CA MET A 162 -7.27 -1.20 -9.67
C MET A 162 -7.23 -0.67 -8.25
N PHE A 163 -6.38 0.32 -8.00
CA PHE A 163 -5.96 0.72 -6.66
C PHE A 163 -6.26 2.18 -6.35
N GLY A 164 -6.41 2.51 -5.07
CA GLY A 164 -6.69 3.87 -4.62
C GLY A 164 -8.06 4.39 -5.04
N ARG A 165 -8.32 5.68 -4.77
CA ARG A 165 -9.60 6.30 -5.14
C ARG A 165 -9.62 6.69 -6.62
N THR A 166 -8.44 6.92 -7.19
CA THR A 166 -8.29 7.26 -8.62
C THR A 166 -8.29 6.03 -9.53
N LEU A 167 -8.46 4.83 -8.99
CA LEU A 167 -8.42 3.56 -9.71
C LEU A 167 -7.13 3.44 -10.55
N LYS A 168 -5.98 3.62 -9.91
CA LYS A 168 -4.68 3.43 -10.56
C LYS A 168 -4.59 1.99 -11.11
N PRO A 169 -4.13 1.81 -12.35
CA PRO A 169 -4.01 0.50 -12.96
C PRO A 169 -2.95 -0.36 -12.25
N SER A 170 -3.16 -1.68 -12.25
CA SER A 170 -2.10 -2.64 -11.99
C SER A 170 -0.99 -2.56 -13.05
N ILE A 171 0.18 -3.13 -12.74
CA ILE A 171 1.37 -3.04 -13.59
C ILE A 171 1.12 -3.55 -15.02
N GLU A 172 0.37 -4.64 -15.20
CA GLU A 172 0.08 -5.16 -16.54
C GLU A 172 -0.90 -4.26 -17.30
N GLN A 173 -1.91 -3.71 -16.60
CA GLN A 173 -2.89 -2.83 -17.22
C GLN A 173 -2.22 -1.53 -17.68
N TRP A 174 -1.33 -0.98 -16.83
CA TRP A 174 -0.51 0.17 -17.19
C TRP A 174 0.33 -0.14 -18.43
N LEU A 175 1.08 -1.25 -18.42
CA LEU A 175 1.93 -1.64 -19.54
C LEU A 175 1.15 -1.80 -20.86
N LEU A 176 -0.03 -2.41 -20.83
CA LEU A 176 -0.89 -2.55 -22.00
C LEU A 176 -1.36 -1.20 -22.53
N LEU A 177 -1.76 -0.29 -21.65
CA LEU A 177 -2.19 1.06 -22.02
C LEU A 177 -1.05 1.86 -22.66
N GLU A 178 0.16 1.79 -22.10
CA GLU A 178 1.36 2.43 -22.66
C GLU A 178 1.67 1.95 -24.09
N HIS A 179 1.33 0.70 -24.41
CA HIS A 179 1.49 0.11 -25.75
C HIS A 179 0.25 0.25 -26.64
N GLY A 180 -0.73 1.08 -26.25
CA GLY A 180 -1.94 1.34 -27.03
C GLY A 180 -2.99 0.23 -26.99
N PHE A 181 -2.80 -0.80 -26.16
CA PHE A 181 -3.78 -1.88 -25.99
C PHE A 181 -4.85 -1.49 -24.98
N LYS A 182 -6.11 -1.49 -25.43
CA LYS A 182 -7.29 -1.29 -24.56
C LYS A 182 -8.04 -2.61 -24.42
N ARG A 183 -8.00 -3.20 -23.23
CA ARG A 183 -8.72 -4.44 -22.91
C ARG A 183 -10.20 -4.18 -22.68
N ARG A 184 -11.02 -5.19 -22.94
CA ARG A 184 -12.42 -5.23 -22.49
C ARG A 184 -12.48 -5.63 -21.02
N ILE A 185 -12.33 -4.65 -20.13
CA ILE A 185 -12.52 -4.85 -18.68
C ILE A 185 -14.02 -4.94 -18.40
N GLU A 186 -14.47 -6.12 -17.94
CA GLU A 186 -15.86 -6.35 -17.53
C GLU A 186 -16.09 -6.09 -16.04
N ILE A 187 -15.06 -6.31 -15.22
CA ILE A 187 -15.14 -6.15 -13.76
C ILE A 187 -13.86 -5.50 -13.25
N VAL A 188 -14.01 -4.48 -12.39
CA VAL A 188 -12.93 -3.87 -11.64
C VAL A 188 -13.04 -4.29 -10.18
N VAL A 189 -11.92 -4.65 -9.57
CA VAL A 189 -11.82 -5.04 -8.15
C VAL A 189 -10.75 -4.24 -7.42
N PRO A 190 -10.87 -4.03 -6.09
CA PRO A 190 -9.92 -3.21 -5.33
C PRO A 190 -8.61 -3.92 -4.98
N GLY A 191 -8.45 -5.18 -5.38
CA GLY A 191 -7.31 -6.04 -5.04
C GLY A 191 -7.41 -7.40 -5.73
N PHE A 192 -6.39 -8.23 -5.61
CA PHE A 192 -6.30 -9.50 -6.32
C PHE A 192 -7.12 -10.62 -5.67
N ASN A 193 -7.42 -10.55 -4.38
CA ASN A 193 -8.02 -11.66 -3.61
C ASN A 193 -9.42 -12.06 -4.09
N SER A 194 -10.19 -11.14 -4.65
CA SER A 194 -11.55 -11.43 -5.14
C SER A 194 -11.59 -12.00 -6.56
N ILE A 195 -10.48 -11.90 -7.31
CA ILE A 195 -10.40 -12.31 -8.71
C ILE A 195 -10.81 -13.79 -8.90
N PRO A 196 -10.28 -14.77 -8.14
CA PRO A 196 -10.61 -16.18 -8.37
C PRO A 196 -12.11 -16.48 -8.34
N MET A 197 -12.85 -15.84 -7.42
CA MET A 197 -14.29 -16.02 -7.27
C MET A 197 -15.09 -15.41 -8.41
N LEU A 198 -14.58 -14.36 -9.06
CA LEU A 198 -15.22 -13.71 -10.20
C LEU A 198 -14.93 -14.39 -11.53
N LEU A 199 -13.88 -15.21 -11.58
CA LEU A 199 -13.57 -16.04 -12.73
C LEU A 199 -14.41 -17.31 -12.77
N GLN A 200 -14.72 -17.89 -11.61
CA GLN A 200 -15.41 -19.18 -11.51
C GLN A 200 -16.74 -19.22 -12.27
N GLY A 201 -16.89 -20.21 -13.16
CA GLY A 201 -18.10 -20.41 -13.96
C GLY A 201 -18.26 -19.43 -15.13
N THR A 202 -17.23 -18.66 -15.47
CA THR A 202 -17.27 -17.65 -16.53
C THR A 202 -16.16 -17.89 -17.56
N ASN A 203 -16.29 -17.24 -18.72
CA ASN A 203 -15.21 -17.17 -19.72
C ASN A 203 -14.28 -15.96 -19.51
N ARG A 204 -14.38 -15.27 -18.37
CA ARG A 204 -13.50 -14.14 -18.05
C ARG A 204 -12.10 -14.63 -17.75
N ILE A 205 -11.16 -13.71 -17.89
CA ILE A 205 -9.75 -13.91 -17.54
C ILE A 205 -9.26 -12.77 -16.67
N ALA A 206 -8.14 -12.96 -16.01
CA ALA A 206 -7.42 -11.93 -15.28
C ALA A 206 -5.92 -12.13 -15.45
N THR A 207 -5.14 -11.13 -15.08
CA THR A 207 -3.69 -11.26 -14.93
C THR A 207 -3.36 -11.14 -13.45
N LEU A 208 -2.62 -12.11 -12.91
CA LEU A 208 -2.12 -12.11 -11.54
C LEU A 208 -0.59 -12.11 -11.55
N PRO A 209 0.07 -11.53 -10.53
CA PRO A 209 1.51 -11.66 -10.37
C PRO A 209 1.94 -13.08 -10.06
#